data_AF-A0A9W8GCR7-F1
#
_entry.id   AF-A0A9W8GCR7-F1
#
_cell.length_a   1.000
_cell.length_b   1.000
_cell.length_c   1.000
_cell.angle_alpha   90.00
_cell.angle_beta   90.00
_cell.angle_gamma   90.00
#
_symmetry.space_group_name_H-M   'P 1'
#
loop_
_entity.id
_entity.type
_entity.pdbx_description
1 polymer ?
#
loop_
_entity_poly.entity_id
_entity_poly.type
_entity_poly.pdbx_seq_one_letter_code
_entity_poly.pdbx_strand_id
1 'polypeptide(L)'
;MLTLGHGDARTDSDHKLVVVMVGLPARGKSYIVKKLKRYLSWLGFQTKIFNVGDRRRLAGSIDDYEESAGNISVLQRTRNIESEGNSGEKEECIDCNSPSETGSLNEAKDNKSASKVCNRCATHHSSTFFDPDNKKAKQIREQVALEVFEDLLRWLQAGGQIAIHDATNSTIERRGALINRLKSETDVNLLFVESICTDKDIINRNIKLKTQSPDYIGIDPEIAEADFRARLRNYERAYRTVGTAEEKLEVQYCKIIDVGKKVIAYNIQGFLESQVVFYLMNMNLEPRVIYITRHGESEDNSTGRIGGDASLAPNGVCYAAALARFIDRRRSEFANEVEEQNQRLVHFMSGGASSENNSEPESTSSHESRNSSSARYSEFSSSVHKRVRPDFEIWTSMLKRTMETAEHFDPTRYRIKNIRSLNEIYAGKCEGMTYEEIARQYPDEFEARQLDKFYYRYPGIGGESYADVVLRLQQVIVELERIRHSVLLVTHRAMARTLLSYFMDIPTTHMPDMELPLHHVYACEPRPFGNFLRVWRYDPLIDDFEEVDSSSVLKIRYPKVLIPGEATTTLLPSPAETTYSNKH
;
A
#
# COMPACT_ATOMS: atom_id res chain seq x y z
N MET A 1 29.41 4.61 9.86
CA MET A 1 29.80 3.49 10.73
C MET A 1 28.61 2.53 10.77
N LEU A 2 28.61 1.54 9.89
CA LEU A 2 27.79 0.32 9.86
C LEU A 2 28.28 -0.45 8.63
N THR A 3 29.44 -1.09 8.77
CA THR A 3 29.91 -2.11 7.85
C THR A 3 29.11 -3.37 8.15
N LEU A 4 28.20 -3.75 7.26
CA LEU A 4 27.78 -5.14 7.13
C LEU A 4 28.95 -5.93 6.53
N GLY A 5 29.99 -6.10 7.35
CA GLY A 5 31.11 -6.99 7.10
C GLY A 5 30.73 -8.39 7.60
N HIS A 6 31.18 -9.40 6.89
CA HIS A 6 30.97 -10.82 7.17
C HIS A 6 31.73 -11.31 8.43
N GLY A 7 31.52 -10.67 9.58
CA GLY A 7 32.06 -11.07 10.88
C GLY A 7 31.13 -10.62 12.00
N ASP A 8 30.51 -11.59 12.67
CA ASP A 8 29.73 -11.48 13.92
C ASP A 8 28.52 -10.53 13.97
N ALA A 9 27.70 -10.50 12.91
CA ALA A 9 26.30 -10.03 12.98
C ALA A 9 25.32 -11.14 13.42
N ARG A 10 25.70 -11.95 14.42
CA ARG A 10 24.93 -13.12 14.89
C ARG A 10 24.07 -12.88 16.13
N THR A 11 23.86 -11.63 16.57
CA THR A 11 23.12 -11.38 17.82
C THR A 11 21.79 -10.63 17.67
N ASP A 12 21.45 -10.09 16.49
CA ASP A 12 20.19 -9.34 16.30
C ASP A 12 19.33 -9.87 15.12
N SER A 13 19.90 -10.79 14.32
CA SER A 13 19.24 -11.42 13.16
C SER A 13 18.29 -12.58 13.53
N ASP A 14 18.32 -13.02 14.79
CA ASP A 14 17.48 -14.10 15.34
C ASP A 14 16.19 -13.60 16.03
N HIS A 15 16.01 -12.29 16.20
CA HIS A 15 14.83 -11.76 16.89
C HIS A 15 13.61 -11.72 15.98
N LYS A 16 12.53 -12.38 16.41
CA LYS A 16 11.23 -12.39 15.72
C LYS A 16 10.28 -11.43 16.41
N LEU A 17 9.38 -10.82 15.65
CA LEU A 17 8.42 -9.85 16.16
C LEU A 17 7.00 -10.20 15.74
N VAL A 18 6.09 -10.23 16.72
CA VAL A 18 4.65 -10.21 16.48
C VAL A 18 4.12 -8.79 16.70
N VAL A 19 3.60 -8.19 15.64
CA VAL A 19 2.88 -6.92 15.70
C VAL A 19 1.38 -7.20 15.79
N VAL A 20 0.77 -6.87 16.93
CA VAL A 20 -0.67 -7.08 17.14
C VAL A 20 -1.43 -5.77 16.97
N MET A 21 -2.28 -5.70 15.95
CA MET A 21 -3.11 -4.51 15.72
C MET A 21 -4.25 -4.42 16.73
N VAL A 22 -4.51 -3.21 17.23
CA VAL A 22 -5.62 -2.92 18.15
C VAL A 22 -6.42 -1.73 17.63
N GLY A 23 -7.74 -1.76 17.80
CA GLY A 23 -8.61 -0.61 17.57
C GLY A 23 -9.92 -0.96 16.90
N LEU A 24 -10.83 0.01 16.88
CA LEU A 24 -12.17 -0.15 16.29
C LEU A 24 -12.12 -0.35 14.76
N PRO A 25 -13.16 -0.98 14.16
CA PRO A 25 -13.34 -0.97 12.71
C PRO A 25 -13.30 0.45 12.12
N ALA A 26 -12.91 0.58 10.84
CA ALA A 26 -12.81 1.86 10.12
C ALA A 26 -11.86 2.91 10.76
N ARG A 27 -10.89 2.48 11.57
CA ARG A 27 -9.84 3.37 12.14
C ARG A 27 -8.51 3.39 11.38
N GLY A 28 -8.40 2.66 10.27
CA GLY A 28 -7.19 2.68 9.42
C GLY A 28 -6.20 1.53 9.67
N LYS A 29 -6.52 0.54 10.51
CA LYS A 29 -5.67 -0.64 10.76
C LYS A 29 -5.18 -1.32 9.48
N SER A 30 -6.09 -1.70 8.58
CA SER A 30 -5.73 -2.39 7.33
C SER A 30 -4.78 -1.56 6.44
N TYR A 31 -4.88 -0.22 6.50
CA TYR A 31 -3.96 0.67 5.81
C TYR A 31 -2.57 0.65 6.43
N ILE A 32 -2.49 0.81 7.75
CA ILE A 32 -1.25 0.77 8.53
C ILE A 32 -0.53 -0.56 8.29
N VAL A 33 -1.25 -1.67 8.38
CA VAL A 33 -0.72 -3.03 8.20
C VAL A 33 -0.10 -3.22 6.83
N LYS A 34 -0.78 -2.79 5.75
CA LYS A 34 -0.27 -2.91 4.38
C LYS A 34 0.99 -2.07 4.18
N LYS A 35 0.99 -0.82 4.64
CA LYS A 35 2.16 0.07 4.57
C LYS A 35 3.34 -0.47 5.36
N LEU A 36 3.08 -0.93 6.58
CA LEU A 36 4.11 -1.48 7.46
C LEU A 36 4.73 -2.75 6.87
N LYS A 37 3.90 -3.69 6.37
CA LYS A 37 4.41 -4.88 5.66
C LYS A 37 5.30 -4.48 4.50
N ARG A 38 4.87 -3.53 3.67
CA ARG A 38 5.60 -3.07 2.49
C ARG A 38 6.97 -2.49 2.86
N TYR A 39 7.00 -1.61 3.86
CA TYR A 39 8.24 -1.01 4.36
C TYR A 39 9.21 -2.05 4.93
N LEU A 40 8.74 -2.91 5.83
CA LEU A 40 9.59 -3.93 6.46
C LEU A 40 10.10 -4.96 5.44
N SER A 41 9.24 -5.41 4.51
CA SER A 41 9.64 -6.33 3.44
C SER A 41 10.67 -5.68 2.51
N TRP A 42 10.50 -4.40 2.18
CA TRP A 42 11.43 -3.67 1.33
C TRP A 42 12.80 -3.46 1.99
N LEU A 43 12.85 -3.32 3.32
CA LEU A 43 14.10 -3.32 4.09
C LEU A 43 14.78 -4.70 4.15
N GLY A 44 14.11 -5.76 3.67
CA GLY A 44 14.65 -7.12 3.63
C GLY A 44 14.15 -8.04 4.75
N PHE A 45 13.24 -7.58 5.63
CA PHE A 45 12.67 -8.42 6.68
C PHE A 45 11.55 -9.30 6.15
N GLN A 46 11.63 -10.61 6.40
CA GLN A 46 10.56 -11.54 6.06
C GLN A 46 9.30 -11.20 6.87
N THR A 47 8.31 -10.59 6.22
CA THR A 47 7.13 -10.00 6.88
C THR A 47 5.82 -10.51 6.27
N LYS A 48 4.89 -10.98 7.10
CA LYS A 48 3.59 -11.52 6.65
C LYS A 48 2.42 -10.99 7.48
N ILE A 49 1.29 -10.75 6.80
CA ILE A 49 0.03 -10.31 7.41
C ILE A 49 -0.86 -11.53 7.66
N PHE A 50 -1.41 -11.63 8.86
CA PHE A 50 -2.36 -12.64 9.29
C PHE A 50 -3.69 -11.97 9.63
N ASN A 51 -4.63 -12.00 8.69
CA ASN A 51 -5.91 -11.29 8.81
C ASN A 51 -7.01 -12.21 9.35
N VAL A 52 -7.47 -11.91 10.56
CA VAL A 52 -8.53 -12.71 11.23
C VAL A 52 -9.87 -12.59 10.51
N GLY A 53 -10.13 -11.45 9.85
CA GLY A 53 -11.35 -11.24 9.07
C GLY A 53 -11.43 -12.13 7.83
N ASP A 54 -10.32 -12.32 7.11
CA ASP A 54 -10.22 -13.24 5.97
C ASP A 54 -10.45 -14.68 6.44
N ARG A 55 -9.79 -15.12 7.51
CA ARG A 55 -9.98 -16.47 8.05
C ARG A 55 -11.42 -16.73 8.49
N ARG A 56 -12.05 -15.76 9.16
CA ARG A 56 -13.47 -15.85 9.55
C ARG A 56 -14.39 -16.01 8.34
N ARG A 57 -14.15 -15.30 7.23
CA ARG A 57 -14.95 -15.45 6.00
C ARG A 57 -14.81 -16.82 5.36
N LEU A 58 -13.64 -17.45 5.49
CA LEU A 58 -13.38 -18.81 4.99
C LEU A 58 -13.97 -19.90 5.90
N ALA A 59 -14.19 -19.60 7.17
CA ALA A 59 -14.66 -20.55 8.18
C ALA A 59 -16.17 -20.81 8.14
N GLY A 60 -16.92 -20.26 7.18
CA GLY A 60 -18.35 -20.53 7.00
C GLY A 60 -19.27 -19.71 7.92
N SER A 61 -20.53 -20.12 7.99
CA SER A 61 -21.60 -19.61 8.86
C SER A 61 -21.56 -20.29 10.25
N ILE A 62 -22.39 -19.84 11.20
CA ILE A 62 -22.46 -20.44 12.55
C ILE A 62 -22.82 -21.94 12.47
N ASP A 63 -23.61 -22.35 11.47
CA ASP A 63 -24.09 -23.72 11.30
C ASP A 63 -22.99 -24.68 10.82
N ASP A 64 -21.98 -24.18 10.07
CA ASP A 64 -20.81 -24.95 9.63
C ASP A 64 -19.88 -25.33 10.80
N TYR A 65 -19.94 -24.56 11.89
CA TYR A 65 -19.26 -24.86 13.16
C TYR A 65 -19.99 -25.96 13.96
N GLU A 66 -21.31 -26.11 13.82
CA GLU A 66 -22.09 -27.14 14.52
C GLU A 66 -21.87 -28.54 13.89
N GLU A 67 -21.65 -28.67 12.57
CA GLU A 67 -21.30 -29.96 11.93
C GLU A 67 -19.84 -30.39 12.19
N SER A 68 -18.93 -29.46 12.43
CA SER A 68 -17.49 -29.73 12.62
C SER A 68 -17.06 -29.95 14.07
N ALA A 69 -17.86 -29.50 15.04
CA ALA A 69 -17.61 -29.75 16.46
C ALA A 69 -17.69 -31.25 16.85
N GLY A 70 -18.25 -32.11 15.99
CA GLY A 70 -18.28 -33.56 16.14
C GLY A 70 -17.24 -34.33 15.33
N ASN A 71 -16.55 -33.70 14.37
CA ASN A 71 -15.58 -34.37 13.50
C ASN A 71 -14.42 -33.43 13.14
N ILE A 72 -13.22 -33.81 13.58
CA ILE A 72 -11.94 -33.20 13.20
C ILE A 72 -11.73 -33.39 11.69
N SER A 73 -12.28 -32.54 10.82
CA SER A 73 -12.00 -32.63 9.37
C SER A 73 -12.09 -31.34 8.54
N VAL A 74 -12.46 -30.18 9.10
CA VAL A 74 -12.28 -28.90 8.39
C VAL A 74 -10.78 -28.59 8.17
N LEU A 75 -9.91 -29.21 8.98
CA LEU A 75 -8.45 -29.14 8.94
C LEU A 75 -7.77 -29.82 7.73
N GLN A 76 -8.49 -30.61 6.91
CA GLN A 76 -7.89 -31.27 5.74
C GLN A 76 -8.21 -30.59 4.40
N ARG A 77 -9.31 -29.83 4.30
CA ARG A 77 -9.68 -29.17 3.02
C ARG A 77 -8.77 -28.00 2.64
N THR A 78 -8.15 -27.33 3.61
CA THR A 78 -7.22 -26.21 3.35
C THR A 78 -5.78 -26.65 3.13
N ARG A 79 -5.37 -27.85 3.58
CA ARG A 79 -4.01 -28.37 3.32
C ARG A 79 -3.82 -28.83 1.88
N ASN A 80 -4.86 -29.36 1.23
CA ASN A 80 -4.74 -29.89 -0.13
C ASN A 80 -4.71 -28.80 -1.23
N ILE A 81 -5.09 -27.55 -0.93
CA ILE A 81 -5.08 -26.46 -1.93
C ILE A 81 -3.66 -25.91 -2.16
N GLU A 82 -2.75 -26.10 -1.20
CA GLU A 82 -1.34 -25.68 -1.35
C GLU A 82 -0.42 -26.82 -1.80
N SER A 83 -0.91 -28.08 -1.92
CA SER A 83 -0.06 -29.24 -2.25
C SER A 83 -0.41 -30.02 -3.54
N GLU A 84 -1.45 -29.68 -4.28
CA GLU A 84 -1.75 -30.36 -5.56
C GLU A 84 -1.41 -29.49 -6.78
N GLY A 85 -0.21 -29.72 -7.31
CA GLY A 85 0.08 -29.47 -8.70
C GLY A 85 -0.53 -30.58 -9.57
N ASN A 86 -1.31 -30.16 -10.57
CA ASN A 86 -1.44 -30.78 -11.88
C ASN A 86 -2.08 -32.20 -11.99
N SER A 87 -3.42 -32.25 -12.12
CA SER A 87 -4.12 -33.19 -13.03
C SER A 87 -5.60 -32.78 -13.18
N GLY A 88 -6.15 -32.89 -14.41
CA GLY A 88 -7.53 -32.52 -14.80
C GLY A 88 -8.63 -33.19 -13.97
N GLU A 89 -9.88 -32.74 -13.94
CA GLU A 89 -10.75 -32.20 -15.00
C GLU A 89 -11.53 -30.97 -14.51
N LYS A 90 -11.83 -30.03 -15.41
CA LYS A 90 -12.64 -28.84 -15.12
C LYS A 90 -14.12 -29.18 -15.27
N GLU A 91 -14.87 -29.26 -14.18
CA GLU A 91 -16.31 -29.00 -14.23
C GLU A 91 -16.53 -27.49 -14.24
N GLU A 92 -16.98 -26.96 -15.38
CA GLU A 92 -17.34 -25.56 -15.57
C GLU A 92 -18.60 -25.20 -14.78
N CYS A 93 -18.53 -24.11 -14.00
CA CYS A 93 -19.69 -23.52 -13.33
C CYS A 93 -20.44 -22.59 -14.27
N ILE A 94 -21.74 -22.82 -14.45
CA ILE A 94 -22.65 -21.98 -15.23
C ILE A 94 -22.79 -20.61 -14.56
N ASP A 95 -22.70 -19.60 -15.41
CA ASP A 95 -22.62 -18.15 -15.21
C ASP A 95 -23.61 -17.56 -14.17
N CYS A 96 -23.09 -16.76 -13.23
CA CYS A 96 -23.89 -15.91 -12.34
C CYS A 96 -24.16 -14.52 -12.95
N ASN A 97 -23.74 -14.25 -14.19
CA ASN A 97 -23.99 -13.00 -14.90
C ASN A 97 -24.85 -13.27 -16.14
N SER A 98 -26.17 -13.24 -15.98
CA SER A 98 -27.06 -12.97 -17.11
C SER A 98 -28.00 -11.81 -16.74
N PRO A 99 -28.06 -10.73 -17.53
CA PRO A 99 -29.04 -9.67 -17.35
C PRO A 99 -30.41 -10.21 -17.79
N SER A 100 -31.41 -10.15 -16.91
CA SER A 100 -32.78 -10.53 -17.27
C SER A 100 -33.35 -9.52 -18.26
N GLU A 101 -33.51 -9.94 -19.52
CA GLU A 101 -34.30 -9.23 -20.51
C GLU A 101 -35.78 -9.21 -20.12
N THR A 102 -36.40 -8.07 -20.40
CA THR A 102 -37.82 -7.77 -20.24
C THR A 102 -38.70 -8.66 -21.12
N GLY A 103 -39.66 -9.36 -20.52
CA GLY A 103 -40.67 -10.15 -21.21
C GLY A 103 -41.95 -10.31 -20.36
N SER A 104 -43.09 -10.14 -21.01
CA SER A 104 -44.42 -9.89 -20.45
C SER A 104 -45.16 -11.13 -19.89
N LEU A 105 -46.00 -10.88 -18.88
CA LEU A 105 -47.26 -11.55 -18.49
C LEU A 105 -47.32 -13.06 -18.15
N ASN A 106 -47.90 -13.27 -16.97
CA ASN A 106 -48.87 -14.30 -16.56
C ASN A 106 -48.43 -15.60 -15.87
N GLU A 107 -49.21 -15.89 -14.82
CA GLU A 107 -49.47 -17.14 -14.10
C GLU A 107 -48.70 -17.48 -12.82
N ALA A 108 -49.49 -17.60 -11.75
CA ALA A 108 -49.15 -18.07 -10.43
C ALA A 108 -49.00 -19.60 -10.39
N LYS A 109 -48.09 -20.10 -9.54
CA LYS A 109 -48.33 -21.16 -8.54
C LYS A 109 -47.06 -21.53 -7.78
N ASP A 110 -47.28 -21.92 -6.52
CA ASP A 110 -46.33 -22.41 -5.52
C ASP A 110 -45.24 -23.36 -6.05
N ASN A 111 -44.00 -23.19 -5.56
CA ASN A 111 -43.31 -24.27 -4.86
C ASN A 111 -42.00 -23.85 -4.17
N LYS A 112 -41.84 -24.38 -2.96
CA LYS A 112 -40.60 -24.43 -2.16
C LYS A 112 -39.44 -24.95 -3.02
N SER A 113 -38.40 -24.14 -3.21
CA SER A 113 -37.07 -24.66 -3.53
C SER A 113 -36.03 -23.90 -2.71
N ALA A 114 -35.28 -24.66 -1.90
CA ALA A 114 -34.14 -24.17 -1.16
C ALA A 114 -33.10 -23.67 -2.18
N SER A 115 -32.77 -22.39 -2.10
CA SER A 115 -31.66 -21.80 -2.84
C SER A 115 -30.37 -22.55 -2.47
N LYS A 116 -29.82 -23.30 -3.43
CA LYS A 116 -28.50 -23.92 -3.36
C LYS A 116 -27.47 -22.80 -3.31
N VAL A 117 -27.02 -22.45 -2.11
CA VAL A 117 -25.94 -21.48 -1.91
C VAL A 117 -24.63 -22.09 -2.43
N CYS A 118 -23.91 -21.33 -3.25
CA CYS A 118 -22.62 -21.72 -3.82
C CYS A 118 -21.55 -21.82 -2.71
N ASN A 119 -20.93 -22.99 -2.53
CA ASN A 119 -19.89 -23.23 -1.49
C ASN A 119 -18.55 -22.50 -1.71
N ARG A 120 -18.49 -21.50 -2.61
CA ARG A 120 -17.30 -20.66 -2.87
C ARG A 120 -17.51 -19.17 -2.63
N CYS A 121 -18.72 -18.70 -2.30
CA CYS A 121 -18.95 -17.29 -1.96
C CYS A 121 -18.74 -17.04 -0.46
N ALA A 122 -18.13 -15.89 -0.12
CA ALA A 122 -17.87 -15.50 1.26
C ALA A 122 -19.17 -15.43 2.07
N THR A 123 -19.18 -16.03 3.26
CA THR A 123 -20.36 -15.98 4.14
C THR A 123 -20.57 -14.57 4.70
N HIS A 124 -21.71 -13.99 4.37
CA HIS A 124 -22.13 -12.68 4.89
C HIS A 124 -22.48 -12.80 6.38
N HIS A 125 -21.82 -11.99 7.23
CA HIS A 125 -22.08 -11.95 8.67
C HIS A 125 -22.69 -10.60 9.04
N SER A 126 -23.95 -10.59 9.50
CA SER A 126 -24.65 -9.37 9.94
C SER A 126 -24.07 -8.78 11.24
N SER A 127 -24.43 -7.53 11.56
CA SER A 127 -24.06 -6.87 12.82
C SER A 127 -24.39 -7.68 14.09
N THR A 128 -25.40 -8.55 14.08
CA THR A 128 -25.78 -9.45 15.18
C THR A 128 -24.69 -10.49 15.52
N PHE A 129 -23.88 -10.89 14.54
CA PHE A 129 -22.71 -11.76 14.78
C PHE A 129 -21.63 -11.05 15.62
N PHE A 130 -21.59 -9.72 15.58
CA PHE A 130 -20.60 -8.91 16.28
C PHE A 130 -21.07 -8.38 17.64
N ASP A 131 -22.31 -8.68 18.03
CA ASP A 131 -22.85 -8.32 19.34
C ASP A 131 -22.00 -8.94 20.47
N PRO A 132 -21.50 -8.15 21.44
CA PRO A 132 -20.77 -8.68 22.59
C PRO A 132 -21.58 -9.64 23.47
N ASP A 133 -22.91 -9.51 23.47
CA ASP A 133 -23.81 -10.33 24.28
C ASP A 133 -24.13 -11.68 23.61
N ASN A 134 -23.81 -11.82 22.31
CA ASN A 134 -23.90 -13.08 21.58
C ASN A 134 -22.72 -14.01 21.94
N LYS A 135 -22.91 -14.83 22.99
CA LYS A 135 -21.88 -15.74 23.53
C LYS A 135 -21.33 -16.70 22.46
N LYS A 136 -22.18 -17.30 21.62
CA LYS A 136 -21.76 -18.23 20.56
C LYS A 136 -20.87 -17.54 19.53
N ALA A 137 -21.33 -16.42 18.97
CA ALA A 137 -20.55 -15.68 17.96
C ALA A 137 -19.26 -15.07 18.54
N LYS A 138 -19.28 -14.68 19.83
CA LYS A 138 -18.07 -14.27 20.54
C LYS A 138 -17.06 -15.42 20.65
N GLN A 139 -17.49 -16.63 21.03
CA GLN A 139 -16.63 -17.81 21.12
C GLN A 139 -15.99 -18.15 19.77
N ILE A 140 -16.77 -18.18 18.69
CA ILE A 140 -16.25 -18.43 17.33
C ILE A 140 -15.19 -17.38 16.95
N ARG A 141 -15.46 -16.09 17.17
CA ARG A 141 -14.49 -15.03 16.86
C ARG A 141 -13.20 -15.15 17.67
N GLU A 142 -13.30 -15.59 18.92
CA GLU A 142 -12.15 -15.81 19.78
C GLU A 142 -11.32 -17.02 19.30
N GLN A 143 -11.99 -18.12 18.97
CA GLN A 143 -11.37 -19.33 18.42
C GLN A 143 -10.61 -19.02 17.12
N VAL A 144 -11.26 -18.36 16.16
CA VAL A 144 -10.62 -17.99 14.88
C VAL A 144 -9.42 -17.07 15.10
N ALA A 145 -9.50 -16.13 16.04
CA ALA A 145 -8.37 -15.24 16.33
C ALA A 145 -7.17 -16.01 16.91
N LEU A 146 -7.41 -16.95 17.83
CA LEU A 146 -6.35 -17.78 18.42
C LEU A 146 -5.76 -18.76 17.42
N GLU A 147 -6.56 -19.37 16.53
CA GLU A 147 -6.06 -20.24 15.47
C GLU A 147 -5.15 -19.49 14.48
N VAL A 148 -5.55 -18.27 14.08
CA VAL A 148 -4.70 -17.41 13.24
C VAL A 148 -3.41 -17.03 13.98
N PHE A 149 -3.47 -16.88 15.29
CA PHE A 149 -2.29 -16.65 16.12
C PHE A 149 -1.39 -17.90 16.23
N GLU A 150 -1.91 -19.12 16.19
CA GLU A 150 -1.07 -20.31 16.07
C GLU A 150 -0.41 -20.40 14.70
N ASP A 151 -1.14 -20.10 13.62
CA ASP A 151 -0.62 -20.14 12.26
C ASP A 151 0.53 -19.14 12.07
N LEU A 152 0.44 -17.95 12.70
CA LEU A 152 1.54 -16.98 12.64
C LEU A 152 2.78 -17.43 13.42
N LEU A 153 2.61 -18.09 14.57
CA LEU A 153 3.74 -18.62 15.34
C LEU A 153 4.45 -19.75 14.59
N ARG A 154 3.70 -20.67 13.97
CA ARG A 154 4.28 -21.72 13.11
C ARG A 154 5.07 -21.12 11.94
N TRP A 155 4.56 -20.05 11.33
CA TRP A 155 5.26 -19.38 10.24
C TRP A 155 6.55 -18.69 10.71
N LEU A 156 6.53 -18.06 11.89
CA LEU A 156 7.73 -17.50 12.53
C LEU A 156 8.77 -18.60 12.86
N GLN A 157 8.33 -19.77 13.33
CA GLN A 157 9.19 -20.92 13.56
C GLN A 157 9.79 -21.49 12.26
N ALA A 158 9.10 -21.36 11.13
CA ALA A 158 9.58 -21.77 9.81
C ALA A 158 10.56 -20.78 9.14
N GLY A 159 11.02 -19.75 9.86
CA GLY A 159 12.00 -18.77 9.37
C GLY A 159 11.44 -17.39 9.04
N GLY A 160 10.14 -17.14 9.28
CA GLY A 160 9.59 -15.80 9.25
C GLY A 160 10.17 -14.90 10.35
N GLN A 161 10.27 -13.60 10.11
CA GLN A 161 10.83 -12.63 11.08
C GLN A 161 9.76 -11.75 11.71
N ILE A 162 8.79 -11.26 10.93
CA ILE A 162 7.78 -10.32 11.43
C ILE A 162 6.38 -10.78 11.02
N ALA A 163 5.55 -11.09 12.01
CA ALA A 163 4.16 -11.46 11.81
C ALA A 163 3.23 -10.34 12.26
N ILE A 164 2.35 -9.87 11.38
CA ILE A 164 1.37 -8.83 11.70
C ILE A 164 -0.01 -9.46 11.89
N HIS A 165 -0.49 -9.51 13.12
CA HIS A 165 -1.81 -10.01 13.49
C HIS A 165 -2.88 -8.91 13.32
N ASP A 166 -3.56 -8.89 12.17
CA ASP A 166 -4.58 -7.90 11.82
C ASP A 166 -5.98 -8.32 12.30
N ALA A 167 -6.36 -7.81 13.47
CA ALA A 167 -7.70 -7.91 14.04
C ALA A 167 -8.05 -6.66 14.85
N THR A 168 -9.24 -6.63 15.46
CA THR A 168 -9.63 -5.51 16.34
C THR A 168 -8.93 -5.54 17.68
N ASN A 169 -8.68 -6.74 18.23
CA ASN A 169 -8.07 -7.00 19.55
C ASN A 169 -8.52 -6.01 20.64
N SER A 170 -9.83 -5.71 20.62
CA SER A 170 -10.43 -4.55 21.28
C SER A 170 -10.70 -4.77 22.77
N THR A 171 -10.47 -5.97 23.31
CA THR A 171 -10.75 -6.31 24.70
C THR A 171 -9.46 -6.71 25.42
N ILE A 172 -9.42 -6.48 26.74
CA ILE A 172 -8.26 -6.84 27.57
C ILE A 172 -8.10 -8.36 27.62
N GLU A 173 -9.20 -9.10 27.67
CA GLU A 173 -9.20 -10.56 27.76
C GLU A 173 -8.54 -11.21 26.54
N ARG A 174 -8.88 -10.73 25.32
CA ARG A 174 -8.25 -11.19 24.07
C ARG A 174 -6.75 -10.96 24.12
N ARG A 175 -6.33 -9.73 24.43
CA ARG A 175 -4.91 -9.36 24.45
C ARG A 175 -4.15 -10.15 25.50
N GLY A 176 -4.74 -10.35 26.68
CA GLY A 176 -4.22 -11.22 27.73
C GLY A 176 -4.03 -12.67 27.27
N ALA A 177 -4.97 -13.23 26.50
CA ALA A 177 -4.83 -14.57 25.93
C ALA A 177 -3.65 -14.65 24.94
N LEU A 178 -3.48 -13.65 24.06
CA LEU A 178 -2.34 -13.58 23.13
C LEU A 178 -1.01 -13.45 23.88
N ILE A 179 -0.94 -12.56 24.88
CA ILE A 179 0.27 -12.39 25.72
C ILE A 179 0.62 -13.70 26.42
N ASN A 180 -0.37 -14.35 27.05
CA ASN A 180 -0.13 -15.60 27.76
C ASN A 180 0.31 -16.73 26.83
N ARG A 181 -0.24 -16.81 25.62
CA ARG A 181 0.20 -17.78 24.61
C ARG A 181 1.63 -17.52 24.16
N LEU A 182 2.03 -16.25 24.00
CA LEU A 182 3.39 -15.91 23.57
C LEU A 182 4.44 -16.18 24.64
N LYS A 183 4.08 -16.23 25.94
CA LYS A 183 5.04 -16.55 27.03
C LYS A 183 5.75 -17.89 26.87
N SER A 184 5.21 -18.82 26.07
CA SER A 184 5.87 -20.10 25.78
C SER A 184 6.86 -20.02 24.61
N GLU A 185 6.96 -18.89 23.92
CA GLU A 185 7.94 -18.65 22.87
C GLU A 185 9.11 -17.85 23.45
N THR A 186 10.35 -18.31 23.23
CA THR A 186 11.54 -17.73 23.86
C THR A 186 12.26 -16.68 23.01
N ASP A 187 11.99 -16.65 21.70
CA ASP A 187 12.68 -15.85 20.68
C ASP A 187 11.74 -14.87 19.94
N VAL A 188 10.54 -14.64 20.48
CA VAL A 188 9.50 -13.82 19.84
C VAL A 188 9.07 -12.66 20.72
N ASN A 189 9.30 -11.44 20.24
CA ASN A 189 8.84 -10.22 20.88
C ASN A 189 7.41 -9.86 20.49
N LEU A 190 6.77 -9.02 21.32
CA LEU A 190 5.40 -8.57 21.13
C LEU A 190 5.33 -7.03 21.13
N LEU A 191 4.71 -6.49 20.08
CA LEU A 191 4.37 -5.07 20.00
C LEU A 191 2.89 -4.90 19.67
N PHE A 192 2.14 -4.25 20.57
CA PHE A 192 0.79 -3.80 20.22
C PHE A 192 0.84 -2.49 19.44
N VAL A 193 0.13 -2.41 18.32
CA VAL A 193 -0.08 -1.17 17.55
C VAL A 193 -1.55 -0.80 17.57
N GLU A 194 -1.90 0.19 18.37
CA GLU A 194 -3.26 0.68 18.50
C GLU A 194 -3.54 1.86 17.57
N SER A 195 -4.59 1.76 16.76
CA SER A 195 -5.03 2.82 15.86
C SER A 195 -6.31 3.47 16.40
N ILE A 196 -6.19 4.74 16.79
CA ILE A 196 -7.29 5.56 17.32
C ILE A 196 -7.54 6.69 16.35
N CYS A 197 -8.79 6.88 15.96
CA CYS A 197 -9.21 8.03 15.16
C CYS A 197 -10.53 8.54 15.72
N THR A 198 -10.56 9.84 15.98
CA THR A 198 -11.69 10.62 16.50
C THR A 198 -12.25 11.58 15.44
N ASP A 199 -11.47 11.81 14.38
CA ASP A 199 -11.85 12.61 13.22
C ASP A 199 -13.03 11.97 12.45
N LYS A 200 -14.19 12.62 12.51
CA LYS A 200 -15.44 12.10 11.94
C LYS A 200 -15.37 11.94 10.43
N ASP A 201 -14.64 12.80 9.73
CA ASP A 201 -14.58 12.81 8.26
C ASP A 201 -13.75 11.62 7.78
N ILE A 202 -12.61 11.38 8.44
CA ILE A 202 -11.77 10.20 8.20
C ILE A 202 -12.55 8.91 8.50
N ILE A 203 -13.30 8.89 9.61
CA ILE A 203 -14.13 7.74 9.98
C ILE A 203 -15.20 7.47 8.93
N ASN A 204 -15.97 8.48 8.53
CA ASN A 204 -17.04 8.34 7.54
C ASN A 204 -16.48 7.88 6.19
N ARG A 205 -15.36 8.44 5.75
CA ARG A 205 -14.65 7.98 4.54
C ARG A 205 -14.25 6.51 4.66
N ASN A 206 -13.67 6.11 5.78
CA ASN A 206 -13.26 4.72 6.02
C ASN A 206 -14.45 3.75 6.10
N ILE A 207 -15.60 4.19 6.61
CA ILE A 207 -16.85 3.39 6.62
C ILE A 207 -17.29 3.11 5.19
N LYS A 208 -17.33 4.13 4.31
CA LYS A 208 -17.67 3.94 2.89
C LYS A 208 -16.73 2.96 2.18
N LEU A 209 -15.43 3.04 2.46
CA LEU A 209 -14.48 2.08 1.92
C LEU A 209 -14.71 0.65 2.45
N LYS A 210 -15.32 0.50 3.63
CA LYS A 210 -15.67 -0.80 4.21
C LYS A 210 -17.01 -1.34 3.71
N THR A 211 -17.95 -0.50 3.28
CA THR A 211 -19.18 -0.96 2.60
C THR A 211 -18.89 -1.50 1.20
N GLN A 212 -17.73 -1.20 0.63
CA GLN A 212 -17.22 -1.83 -0.60
C GLN A 212 -16.44 -3.14 -0.35
N SER A 213 -16.34 -3.58 0.91
CA SER A 213 -15.57 -4.79 1.25
C SER A 213 -16.34 -6.07 0.88
N PRO A 214 -15.66 -7.24 0.82
CA PRO A 214 -16.32 -8.52 0.55
C PRO A 214 -17.49 -8.85 1.49
N ASP A 215 -17.52 -8.25 2.69
CA ASP A 215 -18.61 -8.40 3.65
C ASP A 215 -19.94 -7.78 3.14
N TYR A 216 -19.96 -6.97 2.07
CA TYR A 216 -21.15 -6.22 1.62
C TYR A 216 -21.37 -6.24 0.08
N ILE A 217 -20.72 -7.16 -0.64
CA ILE A 217 -20.91 -7.29 -2.10
C ILE A 217 -22.38 -7.59 -2.40
N GLY A 218 -22.98 -6.81 -3.32
CA GLY A 218 -24.38 -6.99 -3.74
C GLY A 218 -25.42 -6.44 -2.76
N ILE A 219 -25.00 -5.79 -1.67
CA ILE A 219 -25.90 -5.13 -0.72
C ILE A 219 -26.01 -3.65 -1.08
N ASP A 220 -27.21 -3.11 -0.95
CA ASP A 220 -27.46 -1.69 -1.13
C ASP A 220 -26.53 -0.83 -0.24
N PRO A 221 -25.89 0.23 -0.77
CA PRO A 221 -24.94 1.04 -0.02
C PRO A 221 -25.47 1.63 1.29
N GLU A 222 -26.74 2.03 1.35
CA GLU A 222 -27.34 2.62 2.55
C GLU A 222 -27.57 1.55 3.61
N ILE A 223 -28.05 0.37 3.21
CA ILE A 223 -28.22 -0.78 4.10
C ILE A 223 -26.87 -1.26 4.64
N ALA A 224 -25.86 -1.36 3.78
CA ALA A 224 -24.51 -1.73 4.15
C ALA A 224 -23.90 -0.74 5.16
N GLU A 225 -24.10 0.56 4.94
CA GLU A 225 -23.63 1.59 5.88
C GLU A 225 -24.35 1.48 7.24
N ALA A 226 -25.67 1.30 7.23
CA ALA A 226 -26.47 1.17 8.45
C ALA A 226 -26.04 -0.05 9.28
N ASP A 227 -25.86 -1.21 8.66
CA ASP A 227 -25.37 -2.43 9.32
C ASP A 227 -23.94 -2.22 9.85
N PHE A 228 -23.04 -1.63 9.06
CA PHE A 228 -21.67 -1.38 9.50
C PHE A 228 -21.61 -0.41 10.71
N ARG A 229 -22.47 0.62 10.72
CA ARG A 229 -22.59 1.53 11.88
C ARG A 229 -23.14 0.80 13.11
N ALA A 230 -24.08 -0.12 12.95
CA ALA A 230 -24.56 -0.96 14.05
C ALA A 230 -23.45 -1.88 14.59
N ARG A 231 -22.69 -2.51 13.69
CA ARG A 231 -21.49 -3.28 14.04
C ARG A 231 -20.47 -2.44 14.81
N LEU A 232 -20.23 -1.19 14.41
CA LEU A 232 -19.31 -0.29 15.11
C LEU A 232 -19.77 0.00 16.55
N ARG A 233 -21.06 0.29 16.76
CA ARG A 233 -21.64 0.49 18.10
C ARG A 233 -21.42 -0.71 19.02
N ASN A 234 -21.55 -1.93 18.48
CA ASN A 234 -21.28 -3.17 19.24
C ASN A 234 -19.82 -3.27 19.67
N TYR A 235 -18.87 -2.91 18.82
CA TYR A 235 -17.46 -2.85 19.20
C TYR A 235 -17.17 -1.76 20.23
N GLU A 236 -17.78 -0.58 20.11
CA GLU A 236 -17.59 0.55 21.03
C GLU A 236 -18.02 0.20 22.47
N ARG A 237 -19.10 -0.58 22.66
CA ARG A 237 -19.55 -1.04 23.98
C ARG A 237 -18.48 -1.85 24.73
N ALA A 238 -17.77 -2.72 24.01
CA ALA A 238 -16.79 -3.63 24.59
C ALA A 238 -15.33 -3.13 24.50
N TYR A 239 -15.08 -2.05 23.75
CA TYR A 239 -13.73 -1.59 23.47
C TYR A 239 -13.03 -1.06 24.73
N ARG A 240 -11.81 -1.55 24.95
CA ARG A 240 -10.87 -1.08 25.95
C ARG A 240 -9.54 -0.81 25.26
N THR A 241 -9.03 0.40 25.44
CA THR A 241 -7.75 0.83 24.87
C THR A 241 -6.61 0.01 25.46
N VAL A 242 -5.46 -0.01 24.76
CA VAL A 242 -4.21 -0.51 25.35
C VAL A 242 -3.78 0.45 26.47
N GLY A 243 -3.11 0.00 27.52
CA GLY A 243 -2.61 0.89 28.59
C GLY A 243 -2.31 0.13 29.86
N THR A 244 -2.91 0.54 30.98
CA THR A 244 -2.58 0.04 32.33
C THR A 244 -2.55 -1.48 32.48
N ALA A 245 -3.39 -2.23 31.76
CA ALA A 245 -3.38 -3.69 31.80
C ALA A 245 -2.11 -4.29 31.17
N GLU A 246 -1.68 -3.74 30.03
CA GLU A 246 -0.45 -4.13 29.34
C GLU A 246 0.81 -3.58 30.03
N GLU A 247 0.75 -2.36 30.57
CA GLU A 247 1.84 -1.73 31.35
C GLU A 247 2.18 -2.54 32.60
N LYS A 248 1.19 -3.10 33.31
CA LYS A 248 1.41 -4.00 34.46
C LYS A 248 2.16 -5.28 34.09
N LEU A 249 2.11 -5.67 32.82
CA LEU A 249 2.82 -6.83 32.27
C LEU A 249 4.09 -6.41 31.51
N GLU A 250 4.45 -5.12 31.57
CA GLU A 250 5.58 -4.50 30.87
C GLU A 250 5.57 -4.74 29.34
N VAL A 251 4.40 -4.93 28.75
CA VAL A 251 4.28 -5.23 27.32
C VAL A 251 4.39 -3.96 26.48
N GLN A 252 5.16 -4.04 25.40
CA GLN A 252 5.42 -2.93 24.50
C GLN A 252 4.17 -2.53 23.71
N TYR A 253 3.93 -1.24 23.56
CA TYR A 253 2.87 -0.76 22.67
C TYR A 253 3.16 0.61 22.06
N CYS A 254 2.51 0.85 20.92
CA CYS A 254 2.47 2.14 20.23
C CYS A 254 1.02 2.48 19.89
N LYS A 255 0.56 3.66 20.31
CA LYS A 255 -0.75 4.22 19.94
C LYS A 255 -0.56 5.31 18.89
N ILE A 256 -1.22 5.16 17.76
CA ILE A 256 -1.32 6.16 16.70
C ILE A 256 -2.69 6.82 16.77
N ILE A 257 -2.72 8.08 17.17
CA ILE A 257 -3.95 8.86 17.39
C ILE A 257 -4.10 9.89 16.28
N ASP A 258 -5.27 9.87 15.64
CA ASP A 258 -5.68 10.77 14.56
C ASP A 258 -4.63 10.85 13.45
N VAL A 259 -4.23 9.67 12.95
CA VAL A 259 -3.30 9.55 11.81
C VAL A 259 -1.95 10.20 12.11
N GLY A 260 -1.41 9.92 13.29
CA GLY A 260 -0.07 10.38 13.69
C GLY A 260 -0.03 11.80 14.27
N LYS A 261 -1.16 12.49 14.43
CA LYS A 261 -1.21 13.77 15.18
C LYS A 261 -0.66 13.63 16.59
N LYS A 262 -0.86 12.47 17.22
CA LYS A 262 -0.23 12.09 18.48
C LYS A 262 0.21 10.64 18.44
N VAL A 263 1.42 10.38 18.91
CA VAL A 263 1.98 9.04 19.10
C VAL A 263 2.30 8.84 20.57
N ILE A 264 1.90 7.70 21.12
CA ILE A 264 2.27 7.28 22.48
C ILE A 264 2.99 5.95 22.37
N ALA A 265 4.25 5.91 22.76
CA ALA A 265 5.06 4.69 22.79
C ALA A 265 5.39 4.34 24.25
N TYR A 266 5.33 3.06 24.59
CA TYR A 266 5.65 2.54 25.91
C TYR A 266 6.53 1.31 25.79
N ASN A 267 7.59 1.28 26.60
CA ASN A 267 8.55 0.20 26.71
C ASN A 267 9.05 -0.37 25.36
N ILE A 268 9.37 0.51 24.40
CA ILE A 268 9.89 0.07 23.10
C ILE A 268 11.33 -0.41 23.28
N GLN A 269 11.55 -1.70 23.06
CA GLN A 269 12.82 -2.39 23.21
C GLN A 269 13.07 -3.23 21.97
N GLY A 270 14.29 -3.18 21.44
CA GLY A 270 14.66 -3.93 20.25
C GLY A 270 14.66 -3.10 18.97
N PHE A 271 15.38 -3.60 17.97
CA PHE A 271 15.56 -2.92 16.69
C PHE A 271 14.27 -2.92 15.86
N LEU A 272 13.59 -4.06 15.73
CA LEU A 272 12.40 -4.20 14.88
C LEU A 272 11.22 -3.35 15.37
N GLU A 273 10.99 -3.32 16.67
CA GLU A 273 9.97 -2.52 17.33
C GLU A 273 10.24 -1.03 17.14
N SER A 274 11.50 -0.62 17.30
CA SER A 274 11.94 0.75 17.02
C SER A 274 11.72 1.12 15.56
N GLN A 275 11.99 0.22 14.60
CA GLN A 275 11.73 0.44 13.18
C GLN A 275 10.23 0.61 12.89
N VAL A 276 9.38 -0.23 13.50
CA VAL A 276 7.92 -0.11 13.38
C VAL A 276 7.47 1.25 13.88
N VAL A 277 7.81 1.62 15.11
CA VAL A 277 7.37 2.89 15.71
C VAL A 277 7.89 4.09 14.91
N PHE A 278 9.17 4.08 14.52
CA PHE A 278 9.79 5.13 13.70
C PHE A 278 9.05 5.33 12.39
N TYR A 279 8.74 4.25 11.66
CA TYR A 279 7.98 4.36 10.42
C TYR A 279 6.57 4.89 10.65
N LEU A 280 5.87 4.38 11.67
CA LEU A 280 4.50 4.80 11.98
C LEU A 280 4.39 6.29 12.33
N MET A 281 5.39 6.85 13.00
CA MET A 281 5.46 8.28 13.35
C MET A 281 5.54 9.20 12.13
N ASN A 282 6.01 8.69 11.00
CA ASN A 282 6.25 9.48 9.79
C ASN A 282 5.15 9.33 8.74
N MET A 283 4.19 8.41 8.90
CA MET A 283 3.14 8.23 7.89
C MET A 283 2.15 9.40 7.87
N ASN A 284 1.70 9.78 6.67
CA ASN A 284 0.54 10.65 6.49
C ASN A 284 -0.43 10.13 5.41
N LEU A 285 -1.66 10.65 5.43
CA LEU A 285 -2.76 10.28 4.54
C LEU A 285 -3.14 11.38 3.55
N GLU A 286 -2.35 12.44 3.44
CA GLU A 286 -2.68 13.53 2.53
C GLU A 286 -2.59 13.06 1.08
N PRO A 287 -3.61 13.36 0.25
CA PRO A 287 -3.55 13.10 -1.19
C PRO A 287 -2.35 13.83 -1.79
N ARG A 288 -1.48 13.08 -2.45
CA ARG A 288 -0.30 13.61 -3.12
C ARG A 288 0.16 12.67 -4.23
N VAL A 289 1.02 13.20 -5.09
CA VAL A 289 1.65 12.42 -6.16
C VAL A 289 3.16 12.45 -5.98
N ILE A 290 3.77 11.27 -6.04
CA ILE A 290 5.22 11.10 -6.03
C ILE A 290 5.63 10.77 -7.46
N TYR A 291 6.13 11.78 -8.17
CA TYR A 291 6.65 11.61 -9.53
C TYR A 291 8.09 11.14 -9.44
N ILE A 292 8.42 10.08 -10.17
CA ILE A 292 9.77 9.54 -10.29
C ILE A 292 10.14 9.58 -11.76
N THR A 293 11.32 10.09 -12.07
CA THR A 293 11.87 10.02 -13.41
C THR A 293 13.38 9.88 -13.37
N ARG A 294 13.96 9.35 -14.44
CA ARG A 294 15.39 9.43 -14.65
C ARG A 294 15.75 10.85 -15.13
N HIS A 295 16.99 11.26 -14.94
CA HIS A 295 17.54 12.41 -15.66
C HIS A 295 17.32 12.28 -17.18
N GLY A 296 17.37 13.41 -17.89
CA GLY A 296 17.49 13.41 -19.34
C GLY A 296 18.70 12.59 -19.81
N GLU A 297 18.69 12.16 -21.06
CA GLU A 297 19.82 11.46 -21.69
C GLU A 297 21.13 12.24 -21.47
N SER A 298 22.15 11.57 -20.93
CA SER A 298 23.49 12.12 -20.72
C SER A 298 24.49 11.63 -21.76
N GLU A 299 25.64 12.28 -21.88
CA GLU A 299 26.71 11.85 -22.81
C GLU A 299 27.19 10.41 -22.54
N ASP A 300 27.25 10.00 -21.26
CA ASP A 300 27.54 8.61 -20.88
C ASP A 300 26.45 7.64 -21.36
N ASN A 301 25.18 8.07 -21.45
CA ASN A 301 24.12 7.21 -21.98
C ASN A 301 24.29 7.00 -23.49
N SER A 302 24.61 8.07 -24.23
CA SER A 302 24.88 8.02 -25.67
C SER A 302 26.03 7.08 -26.03
N THR A 303 26.98 6.88 -25.12
CA THR A 303 28.15 6.01 -25.30
C THR A 303 28.04 4.66 -24.57
N GLY A 304 26.92 4.39 -23.88
CA GLY A 304 26.68 3.13 -23.18
C GLY A 304 27.51 2.93 -21.90
N ARG A 305 28.09 4.00 -21.34
CA ARG A 305 28.90 3.97 -20.11
C ARG A 305 28.01 4.03 -18.87
N ILE A 306 28.42 3.35 -17.80
CA ILE A 306 27.72 3.33 -16.50
C ILE A 306 28.41 4.24 -15.48
N GLY A 307 27.66 4.68 -14.46
CA GLY A 307 28.20 5.51 -13.38
C GLY A 307 28.45 6.95 -13.81
N GLY A 308 29.60 7.51 -13.44
CA GLY A 308 30.11 8.78 -13.92
C GLY A 308 29.30 10.01 -13.49
N ASP A 309 29.70 11.17 -14.00
CA ASP A 309 29.08 12.48 -13.73
C ASP A 309 28.98 13.33 -15.01
N ALA A 310 28.70 12.69 -16.15
CA ALA A 310 28.49 13.41 -17.41
C ALA A 310 27.27 14.33 -17.35
N SER A 311 27.36 15.42 -18.12
CA SER A 311 26.26 16.34 -18.41
C SER A 311 25.24 15.75 -19.38
N LEU A 312 24.10 16.42 -19.54
CA LEU A 312 23.05 16.10 -20.49
C LEU A 312 23.55 16.20 -21.94
N ALA A 313 23.12 15.24 -22.75
CA ALA A 313 23.21 15.31 -24.20
C ALA A 313 22.08 16.20 -24.76
N PRO A 314 22.12 16.62 -26.04
CA PRO A 314 21.11 17.52 -26.62
C PRO A 314 19.66 17.06 -26.43
N ASN A 315 19.36 15.77 -26.64
CA ASN A 315 18.02 15.22 -26.41
C ASN A 315 17.60 15.27 -24.93
N GLY A 316 18.56 15.12 -24.01
CA GLY A 316 18.35 15.24 -22.58
C GLY A 316 17.93 16.65 -22.18
N VAL A 317 18.50 17.67 -22.82
CA VAL A 317 18.12 19.08 -22.63
C VAL A 317 16.69 19.34 -23.11
N CYS A 318 16.32 18.83 -24.30
CA CYS A 318 14.94 18.93 -24.81
C CYS A 318 13.94 18.29 -23.83
N TYR A 319 14.23 17.08 -23.37
CA TYR A 319 13.43 16.39 -22.36
C TYR A 319 13.28 17.20 -21.07
N ALA A 320 14.37 17.78 -20.56
CA ALA A 320 14.36 18.56 -19.32
C ALA A 320 13.43 19.79 -19.42
N ALA A 321 13.47 20.50 -20.55
CA ALA A 321 12.58 21.62 -20.81
C ALA A 321 11.10 21.18 -20.90
N ALA A 322 10.81 20.06 -21.58
CA ALA A 322 9.47 19.51 -21.66
C ALA A 322 8.95 19.05 -20.30
N LEU A 323 9.79 18.39 -19.50
CA LEU A 323 9.45 17.89 -18.16
C LEU A 323 8.98 19.03 -17.25
N ALA A 324 9.66 20.18 -17.27
CA ALA A 324 9.27 21.33 -16.46
C ALA A 324 7.85 21.83 -16.81
N ARG A 325 7.53 21.95 -18.10
CA ARG A 325 6.19 22.34 -18.56
C ARG A 325 5.13 21.30 -18.20
N PHE A 326 5.45 20.03 -18.41
CA PHE A 326 4.58 18.91 -18.10
C PHE A 326 4.19 18.89 -16.61
N ILE A 327 5.17 19.01 -15.71
CA ILE A 327 4.94 18.99 -14.27
C ILE A 327 4.15 20.21 -13.79
N ASP A 328 4.35 21.40 -14.39
CA ASP A 328 3.57 22.60 -14.06
C ASP A 328 2.08 22.42 -14.36
N ARG A 329 1.75 21.78 -15.49
CA ARG A 329 0.36 21.41 -15.84
C ARG A 329 -0.20 20.34 -14.91
N ARG A 330 0.51 19.22 -14.73
CA ARG A 330 0.06 18.10 -13.87
C ARG A 330 -0.17 18.52 -12.42
N ARG A 331 0.66 19.43 -11.90
CA ARG A 331 0.48 20.02 -10.56
C ARG A 331 -0.86 20.74 -10.44
N SER A 332 -1.20 21.54 -11.45
CA SER A 332 -2.44 22.33 -11.47
C SER A 332 -3.66 21.41 -11.61
N GLU A 333 -3.58 20.41 -12.50
CA GLU A 333 -4.63 19.40 -12.68
C GLU A 333 -4.90 18.62 -11.40
N PHE A 334 -3.86 18.13 -10.73
CA PHE A 334 -4.00 17.41 -9.46
C PHE A 334 -4.61 18.29 -8.35
N ALA A 335 -4.23 19.57 -8.28
CA ALA A 335 -4.81 20.49 -7.30
C ALA A 335 -6.32 20.65 -7.52
N ASN A 336 -6.75 20.77 -8.78
CA ASN A 336 -8.17 20.87 -9.14
C ASN A 336 -8.91 19.56 -8.84
N GLU A 337 -8.33 18.40 -9.14
CA GLU A 337 -8.92 17.08 -8.82
C GLU A 337 -9.15 16.91 -7.31
N VAL A 338 -8.19 17.32 -6.48
CA VAL A 338 -8.32 17.27 -5.01
C VAL A 338 -9.40 18.24 -4.51
N GLU A 339 -9.45 19.46 -5.05
CA GLU A 339 -10.47 20.44 -4.68
C GLU A 339 -11.88 19.94 -5.04
N GLU A 340 -12.06 19.40 -6.24
CA GLU A 340 -13.33 18.82 -6.68
C GLU A 340 -13.76 17.63 -5.79
N GLN A 341 -12.82 16.74 -5.43
CA GLN A 341 -13.10 15.64 -4.51
C GLN A 341 -13.54 16.13 -3.13
N ASN A 342 -12.90 17.18 -2.62
CA ASN A 342 -13.26 17.78 -1.33
C ASN A 342 -14.65 18.44 -1.40
N GLN A 343 -14.97 19.16 -2.47
CA GLN A 343 -16.28 19.78 -2.67
C GLN A 343 -17.39 18.72 -2.75
N ARG A 344 -17.18 17.63 -3.51
CA ARG A 344 -18.13 16.51 -3.58
C ARG A 344 -18.36 15.87 -2.21
N LEU A 345 -17.31 15.72 -1.40
CA LEU A 345 -17.42 15.19 -0.05
C LEU A 345 -18.26 16.11 0.86
N VAL A 346 -18.02 17.43 0.81
CA VAL A 346 -18.77 18.42 1.60
C VAL A 346 -20.24 18.49 1.19
N HIS A 347 -20.52 18.50 -0.12
CA HIS A 347 -21.89 18.51 -0.65
C HIS A 347 -22.66 17.26 -0.19
N PHE A 348 -22.03 16.09 -0.28
CA PHE A 348 -22.62 14.84 0.19
C PHE A 348 -22.86 14.84 1.71
N MET A 349 -21.93 15.34 2.51
CA MET A 349 -22.04 15.38 3.97
C MET A 349 -23.09 16.39 4.48
N SER A 350 -23.42 17.40 3.67
CA SER A 350 -24.42 18.43 4.02
C SER A 350 -25.86 17.99 3.75
N GLY A 351 -26.08 16.78 3.24
CA GLY A 351 -27.39 16.26 2.87
C GLY A 351 -27.84 16.82 1.52
N GLY A 352 -28.13 15.94 0.56
CA GLY A 352 -28.79 16.31 -0.69
C GLY A 352 -30.19 16.83 -0.42
N ALA A 353 -30.30 18.12 -0.10
CA ALA A 353 -31.54 18.87 -0.19
C ALA A 353 -31.58 19.55 -1.56
N SER A 354 -31.77 18.77 -2.62
CA SER A 354 -32.38 19.30 -3.84
C SER A 354 -33.86 19.50 -3.55
N SER A 355 -34.21 20.63 -2.94
CA SER A 355 -35.57 21.14 -3.04
C SER A 355 -35.62 21.94 -4.33
N GLU A 356 -36.13 21.30 -5.39
CA GLU A 356 -36.83 22.05 -6.42
C GLU A 356 -37.97 22.80 -5.73
N ASN A 357 -37.97 24.12 -5.80
CA ASN A 357 -39.18 24.92 -5.64
C ASN A 357 -39.02 26.18 -6.50
N ASN A 358 -39.76 26.16 -7.60
CA ASN A 358 -40.12 27.34 -8.38
C ASN A 358 -41.02 28.24 -7.54
N SER A 359 -40.59 29.47 -7.24
CA SER A 359 -41.49 30.61 -7.06
C SER A 359 -40.70 31.92 -7.03
N GLU A 360 -41.17 32.88 -7.84
CA GLU A 360 -40.72 34.26 -8.00
C GLU A 360 -40.82 35.14 -6.73
N PRO A 361 -40.26 36.37 -6.74
CA PRO A 361 -39.86 37.06 -5.52
C PRO A 361 -40.98 37.96 -4.98
N GLU A 362 -41.30 37.80 -3.69
CA GLU A 362 -42.01 38.82 -2.92
C GLU A 362 -41.12 39.41 -1.82
N SER A 363 -41.13 40.73 -1.80
CA SER A 363 -40.51 41.59 -0.81
C SER A 363 -41.23 41.48 0.53
N THR A 364 -40.49 41.39 1.64
CA THR A 364 -40.67 42.20 2.87
C THR A 364 -39.74 41.77 4.01
N SER A 365 -39.18 42.81 4.65
CA SER A 365 -38.65 42.96 6.02
C SER A 365 -38.33 41.76 6.93
N SER A 366 -37.10 41.81 7.45
CA SER A 366 -36.66 41.54 8.84
C SER A 366 -36.96 40.16 9.47
N HIS A 367 -35.92 39.34 9.58
CA HIS A 367 -35.36 38.91 10.87
C HIS A 367 -34.05 38.13 10.65
N GLU A 368 -32.94 38.68 11.16
CA GLU A 368 -31.66 37.99 11.21
C GLU A 368 -31.78 36.74 12.10
N SER A 369 -31.70 35.55 11.50
CA SER A 369 -31.28 34.32 12.19
C SER A 369 -30.08 33.75 11.45
N ARG A 370 -28.89 34.12 11.94
CA ARG A 370 -27.60 33.64 11.42
C ARG A 370 -27.44 32.16 11.79
N ASN A 371 -27.69 31.26 10.85
CA ASN A 371 -27.28 29.87 10.93
C ASN A 371 -25.74 29.78 10.89
N SER A 372 -25.11 29.75 12.07
CA SER A 372 -23.65 29.87 12.28
C SER A 372 -22.82 28.60 12.07
N SER A 373 -23.37 27.58 11.40
CA SER A 373 -22.72 26.28 11.20
C SER A 373 -22.08 26.08 9.82
N SER A 374 -22.54 26.77 8.76
CA SER A 374 -21.89 26.70 7.43
C SER A 374 -20.73 27.69 7.26
N ALA A 375 -20.78 28.84 7.95
CA ALA A 375 -19.72 29.85 7.88
C ALA A 375 -18.40 29.40 8.53
N ARG A 376 -18.44 28.51 9.52
CA ARG A 376 -17.22 28.03 10.20
C ARG A 376 -16.36 27.09 9.35
N TYR A 377 -16.93 26.44 8.33
CA TYR A 377 -16.15 25.62 7.40
C TYR A 377 -15.32 26.46 6.43
N SER A 378 -15.86 27.61 6.00
CA SER A 378 -15.07 28.61 5.27
C SER A 378 -14.04 29.26 6.19
N GLU A 379 -14.43 29.66 7.41
CA GLU A 379 -13.58 30.48 8.27
C GLU A 379 -12.49 29.68 9.00
N PHE A 380 -12.72 28.44 9.43
CA PHE A 380 -11.69 27.62 10.09
C PHE A 380 -10.68 27.02 9.09
N SER A 381 -11.08 26.83 7.82
CA SER A 381 -10.15 26.48 6.74
C SER A 381 -9.42 27.70 6.16
N SER A 382 -9.96 28.91 6.28
CA SER A 382 -9.37 30.12 5.66
C SER A 382 -8.59 31.04 6.61
N SER A 383 -8.69 30.88 7.94
CA SER A 383 -8.08 31.83 8.89
C SER A 383 -6.72 31.43 9.48
N VAL A 384 -6.11 30.32 9.05
CA VAL A 384 -4.68 29.99 9.37
C VAL A 384 -3.80 29.75 8.14
N HIS A 385 -4.36 29.63 6.92
CA HIS A 385 -3.57 29.41 5.70
C HIS A 385 -3.94 30.38 4.56
N LYS A 386 -3.84 31.69 4.81
CA LYS A 386 -3.77 32.68 3.72
C LYS A 386 -2.43 32.49 2.98
N ARG A 387 -2.53 31.93 1.76
CA ARG A 387 -1.47 31.71 0.75
C ARG A 387 -0.44 30.62 1.06
N VAL A 388 -0.83 29.35 0.91
CA VAL A 388 0.14 28.27 0.69
C VAL A 388 -0.30 27.55 -0.57
N ARG A 389 0.32 27.88 -1.73
CA ARG A 389 0.28 26.98 -2.89
C ARG A 389 0.73 25.61 -2.39
N PRO A 390 0.15 24.47 -2.79
CA PRO A 390 0.69 23.18 -2.37
C PRO A 390 2.18 23.17 -2.70
N ASP A 391 3.02 23.12 -1.66
CA ASP A 391 4.47 23.16 -1.77
C ASP A 391 4.86 22.02 -2.70
N PHE A 392 5.37 22.30 -3.90
CA PHE A 392 5.82 21.25 -4.81
C PHE A 392 7.34 21.24 -4.77
N GLU A 393 7.91 20.08 -4.47
CA GLU A 393 9.36 19.92 -4.35
C GLU A 393 9.93 19.17 -5.55
N ILE A 394 11.13 19.58 -5.95
CA ILE A 394 11.94 18.87 -6.94
C ILE A 394 13.18 18.35 -6.22
N TRP A 395 13.37 17.04 -6.22
CA TRP A 395 14.53 16.40 -5.62
C TRP A 395 15.41 15.81 -6.71
N THR A 396 16.69 16.14 -6.66
CA THR A 396 17.71 15.64 -7.57
C THR A 396 18.73 14.84 -6.79
N SER A 397 19.59 14.10 -7.51
CA SER A 397 20.85 13.66 -6.94
C SER A 397 21.86 14.81 -6.86
N MET A 398 23.09 14.53 -6.43
CA MET A 398 24.20 15.48 -6.52
C MET A 398 24.95 15.40 -7.87
N LEU A 399 24.53 14.55 -8.81
CA LEU A 399 25.16 14.37 -10.12
C LEU A 399 24.60 15.34 -11.16
N LYS A 400 25.48 15.87 -12.01
CA LYS A 400 25.22 16.97 -12.97
C LYS A 400 23.97 16.74 -13.79
N ARG A 401 23.88 15.60 -14.49
CA ARG A 401 22.72 15.24 -15.32
C ARG A 401 21.36 15.39 -14.62
N THR A 402 21.26 15.09 -13.31
CA THR A 402 19.98 15.29 -12.58
C THR A 402 19.73 16.75 -12.22
N MET A 403 20.77 17.49 -11.88
CA MET A 403 20.67 18.92 -11.57
C MET A 403 20.34 19.73 -12.82
N GLU A 404 21.04 19.47 -13.93
CA GLU A 404 20.78 20.05 -15.26
C GLU A 404 19.36 19.74 -15.75
N THR A 405 18.86 18.53 -15.51
CA THR A 405 17.45 18.19 -15.84
C THR A 405 16.45 19.05 -15.04
N ALA A 406 16.83 19.48 -13.83
CA ALA A 406 15.99 20.33 -12.99
C ALA A 406 16.18 21.84 -13.22
N GLU A 407 17.13 22.27 -14.07
CA GLU A 407 17.44 23.70 -14.26
C GLU A 407 16.28 24.50 -14.89
N HIS A 408 15.43 23.84 -15.68
CA HIS A 408 14.27 24.48 -16.30
C HIS A 408 13.11 24.76 -15.33
N PHE A 409 13.19 24.29 -14.07
CA PHE A 409 12.18 24.61 -13.06
C PHE A 409 12.43 25.98 -12.42
N ASP A 410 11.40 26.82 -12.40
CA ASP A 410 11.46 28.15 -11.78
C ASP A 410 11.68 28.05 -10.26
N PRO A 411 12.83 28.50 -9.72
CA PRO A 411 13.16 28.38 -8.30
C PRO A 411 12.29 29.27 -7.41
N THR A 412 11.56 30.24 -7.98
CA THR A 412 10.58 31.04 -7.24
C THR A 412 9.26 30.28 -7.02
N ARG A 413 9.02 29.22 -7.80
CA ARG A 413 7.80 28.38 -7.73
C ARG A 413 8.03 27.01 -7.12
N TYR A 414 9.25 26.49 -7.23
CA TYR A 414 9.62 25.15 -6.83
C TYR A 414 10.77 25.17 -5.83
N ARG A 415 10.64 24.38 -4.77
CA ARG A 415 11.74 24.13 -3.85
C ARG A 415 12.58 22.98 -4.39
N ILE A 416 13.76 23.31 -4.92
CA ILE A 416 14.71 22.33 -5.45
C ILE A 416 15.68 21.88 -4.35
N LYS A 417 15.85 20.58 -4.18
CA LYS A 417 16.78 19.96 -3.21
C LYS A 417 17.69 18.97 -3.91
N ASN A 418 18.99 19.09 -3.68
CA ASN A 418 19.96 18.10 -4.13
C ASN A 418 20.24 17.13 -2.96
N ILE A 419 20.06 15.83 -3.19
CA ILE A 419 20.14 14.81 -2.13
C ILE A 419 21.17 13.75 -2.53
N ARG A 420 22.24 13.63 -1.73
CA ARG A 420 23.33 12.68 -2.01
C ARG A 420 22.87 11.22 -2.02
N SER A 421 21.91 10.85 -1.17
CA SER A 421 21.33 9.50 -1.14
C SER A 421 20.51 9.17 -2.40
N LEU A 422 20.30 10.10 -3.33
CA LEU A 422 19.70 9.87 -4.64
C LEU A 422 20.74 9.71 -5.77
N ASN A 423 22.05 9.73 -5.47
CA ASN A 423 23.09 9.44 -6.46
C ASN A 423 22.91 8.02 -7.03
N GLU A 424 23.32 7.82 -8.28
CA GLU A 424 23.28 6.48 -8.90
C GLU A 424 24.06 5.46 -8.08
N ILE A 425 23.72 4.18 -8.25
CA ILE A 425 24.49 3.07 -7.69
C ILE A 425 25.96 3.22 -8.11
N TYR A 426 26.86 3.24 -7.13
CA TYR A 426 28.28 3.41 -7.42
C TYR A 426 28.90 2.08 -7.87
N ALA A 427 29.39 2.03 -9.10
CA ALA A 427 29.93 0.82 -9.72
C ALA A 427 31.41 0.55 -9.39
N GLY A 428 32.01 1.28 -8.43
CA GLY A 428 33.37 1.04 -7.96
C GLY A 428 34.40 1.09 -9.09
N LYS A 429 35.17 0.01 -9.26
CA LYS A 429 36.16 -0.13 -10.33
C LYS A 429 35.56 -0.14 -11.74
N CYS A 430 34.26 -0.38 -11.86
CA CYS A 430 33.53 -0.41 -13.14
C CYS A 430 32.91 0.95 -13.52
N GLU A 431 33.13 1.99 -12.73
CA GLU A 431 32.67 3.35 -13.07
C GLU A 431 33.24 3.82 -14.41
N GLY A 432 32.39 4.42 -15.22
CA GLY A 432 32.75 4.94 -16.54
C GLY A 432 32.96 3.87 -17.61
N MET A 433 32.76 2.58 -17.33
CA MET A 433 32.91 1.51 -18.33
C MET A 433 31.60 1.20 -19.06
N THR A 434 31.68 0.61 -20.25
CA THR A 434 30.52 -0.07 -20.88
C THR A 434 30.37 -1.49 -20.33
N TYR A 435 29.20 -2.11 -20.49
CA TYR A 435 29.00 -3.50 -20.06
C TYR A 435 29.89 -4.48 -20.84
N GLU A 436 30.19 -4.21 -22.10
CA GLU A 436 31.12 -5.01 -22.91
C GLU A 436 32.56 -4.89 -22.42
N GLU A 437 32.98 -3.70 -21.98
CA GLU A 437 34.29 -3.49 -21.35
C GLU A 437 34.39 -4.28 -20.04
N ILE A 438 33.34 -4.25 -19.20
CA ILE A 438 33.27 -5.01 -17.95
C ILE A 438 33.34 -6.53 -18.23
N ALA A 439 32.57 -7.04 -19.18
CA ALA A 439 32.58 -8.46 -19.53
C ALA A 439 33.95 -8.95 -20.02
N ARG A 440 34.73 -8.08 -20.67
CA ARG A 440 36.09 -8.42 -21.14
C ARG A 440 37.15 -8.28 -20.04
N GLN A 441 37.08 -7.24 -19.21
CA GLN A 441 38.11 -6.92 -18.23
C GLN A 441 37.89 -7.62 -16.87
N TYR A 442 36.63 -7.87 -16.51
CA TYR A 442 36.20 -8.47 -15.25
C TYR A 442 35.11 -9.53 -15.51
N PRO A 443 35.42 -10.63 -16.24
CA PRO A 443 34.43 -11.64 -16.62
C PRO A 443 33.76 -12.29 -15.41
N ASP A 444 34.52 -12.63 -14.36
CA ASP A 444 33.99 -13.24 -13.14
C ASP A 444 32.99 -12.32 -12.41
N GLU A 445 33.28 -11.02 -12.36
CA GLU A 445 32.41 -10.01 -11.77
C GLU A 445 31.13 -9.80 -12.62
N PHE A 446 31.27 -9.84 -13.95
CA PHE A 446 30.13 -9.78 -14.85
C PHE A 446 29.19 -10.97 -14.64
N GLU A 447 29.73 -12.19 -14.54
CA GLU A 447 28.96 -13.41 -14.28
C GLU A 447 28.31 -13.39 -12.88
N ALA A 448 29.07 -13.05 -11.84
CA ALA A 448 28.57 -12.95 -10.47
C ALA A 448 27.37 -11.98 -10.37
N ARG A 449 27.43 -10.86 -11.09
CA ARG A 449 26.33 -9.90 -11.16
C ARG A 449 25.09 -10.43 -11.89
N GLN A 450 25.24 -11.30 -12.89
CA GLN A 450 24.08 -11.92 -13.55
C GLN A 450 23.41 -12.96 -12.65
N LEU A 451 24.20 -13.69 -11.85
CA LEU A 451 23.71 -14.72 -10.94
C LEU A 451 22.87 -14.15 -9.79
N ASP A 452 23.36 -13.09 -9.14
CA ASP A 452 22.64 -12.44 -8.04
C ASP A 452 22.80 -10.92 -8.10
N LYS A 453 22.02 -10.31 -8.97
CA LYS A 453 22.09 -8.87 -9.22
C LYS A 453 21.66 -8.01 -8.03
N PHE A 454 20.90 -8.55 -7.09
CA PHE A 454 20.44 -7.79 -5.93
C PHE A 454 21.53 -7.68 -4.86
N TYR A 455 22.18 -8.79 -4.51
CA TYR A 455 23.22 -8.83 -3.49
C TYR A 455 24.64 -8.61 -4.04
N TYR A 456 24.86 -8.77 -5.35
CA TYR A 456 26.14 -8.45 -5.96
C TYR A 456 26.53 -6.99 -5.67
N ARG A 457 27.70 -6.82 -5.05
CA ARG A 457 28.31 -5.51 -4.77
C ARG A 457 29.47 -5.31 -5.74
N TYR A 458 29.47 -4.22 -6.48
CA TYR A 458 30.57 -3.91 -7.39
C TYR A 458 31.93 -3.86 -6.67
N PRO A 459 33.01 -4.34 -7.31
CA PRO A 459 34.33 -4.37 -6.69
C PRO A 459 34.93 -2.96 -6.58
N GLY A 460 35.75 -2.75 -5.56
CA GLY A 460 36.46 -1.49 -5.32
C GLY A 460 35.99 -0.73 -4.09
N ILE A 461 36.71 0.35 -3.76
CA ILE A 461 36.39 1.17 -2.60
C ILE A 461 35.06 1.88 -2.86
N GLY A 462 34.07 1.61 -2.00
CA GLY A 462 32.77 2.25 -2.04
C GLY A 462 31.77 1.67 -3.03
N GLY A 463 32.10 0.59 -3.76
CA GLY A 463 31.14 -0.08 -4.65
C GLY A 463 29.88 -0.53 -3.92
N GLU A 464 28.74 -0.44 -4.59
CA GLU A 464 27.42 -0.70 -4.01
C GLU A 464 26.72 -1.91 -4.65
N SER A 465 25.87 -2.57 -3.87
CA SER A 465 24.82 -3.49 -4.34
C SER A 465 23.45 -2.81 -4.32
N TYR A 466 22.40 -3.45 -4.88
CA TYR A 466 21.03 -2.94 -4.69
C TYR A 466 20.60 -3.01 -3.22
N ALA A 467 21.11 -3.97 -2.44
CA ALA A 467 20.86 -4.02 -1.00
C ALA A 467 21.45 -2.79 -0.28
N ASP A 468 22.64 -2.32 -0.67
CA ASP A 468 23.24 -1.09 -0.14
C ASP A 468 22.40 0.15 -0.50
N VAL A 469 21.88 0.18 -1.73
CA VAL A 469 20.97 1.24 -2.21
C VAL A 469 19.70 1.30 -1.38
N VAL A 470 19.06 0.16 -1.09
CA VAL A 470 17.87 0.08 -0.23
C VAL A 470 18.15 0.70 1.14
N LEU A 471 19.28 0.33 1.77
CA LEU A 471 19.65 0.84 3.09
C LEU A 471 19.85 2.36 3.09
N ARG A 472 20.54 2.94 2.10
CA ARG A 472 20.71 4.41 2.04
C ARG A 472 19.45 5.16 1.64
N LEU A 473 18.53 4.53 0.88
CA LEU A 473 17.25 5.12 0.50
C LEU A 473 16.19 5.04 1.61
N GLN A 474 16.43 4.31 2.70
CA GLN A 474 15.51 4.24 3.83
C GLN A 474 15.07 5.63 4.33
N GLN A 475 16.02 6.56 4.51
CA GLN A 475 15.70 7.92 4.96
C GLN A 475 14.89 8.71 3.91
N VAL A 476 15.16 8.48 2.63
CA VAL A 476 14.41 9.09 1.52
C VAL A 476 12.97 8.58 1.52
N ILE A 477 12.75 7.28 1.66
CA ILE A 477 11.41 6.68 1.75
C ILE A 477 10.63 7.26 2.93
N VAL A 478 11.26 7.36 4.10
CA VAL A 478 10.62 7.93 5.29
C VAL A 478 10.24 9.40 5.07
N GLU A 479 11.11 10.18 4.45
CA GLU A 479 10.79 11.57 4.10
C GLU A 479 9.62 11.65 3.08
N LEU A 480 9.60 10.78 2.06
CA LEU A 480 8.49 10.70 1.09
C LEU A 480 7.16 10.28 1.74
N GLU A 481 7.22 9.44 2.76
CA GLU A 481 6.05 9.07 3.57
C GLU A 481 5.61 10.17 4.53
N ARG A 482 6.52 11.10 4.89
CA ARG A 482 6.30 12.23 5.81
C ARG A 482 5.78 13.49 5.13
N ILE A 483 6.26 13.82 3.94
CA ILE A 483 5.80 15.00 3.21
C ILE A 483 4.30 14.88 2.88
N ARG A 484 3.60 16.00 2.98
CA ARG A 484 2.15 16.12 2.78
C ARG A 484 1.76 16.68 1.41
N HIS A 485 2.73 16.82 0.53
CA HIS A 485 2.60 17.49 -0.75
C HIS A 485 3.28 16.68 -1.86
N SER A 486 2.99 17.02 -3.11
CA SER A 486 3.54 16.33 -4.27
C SER A 486 5.02 16.67 -4.49
N VAL A 487 5.77 15.70 -5.00
CA VAL A 487 7.22 15.81 -5.23
C VAL A 487 7.59 15.17 -6.55
N LEU A 488 8.57 15.74 -7.25
CA LEU A 488 9.26 15.12 -8.38
C LEU A 488 10.67 14.71 -7.97
N LEU A 489 11.01 13.44 -8.16
CA LEU A 489 12.36 12.91 -8.02
C LEU A 489 12.96 12.74 -9.41
N VAL A 490 13.98 13.53 -9.72
CA VAL A 490 14.83 13.39 -10.91
C VAL A 490 16.09 12.63 -10.49
N THR A 491 16.15 11.35 -10.83
CA THR A 491 17.17 10.43 -10.33
C THR A 491 17.74 9.55 -11.44
N HIS A 492 18.19 8.34 -11.10
CA HIS A 492 18.88 7.44 -12.02
C HIS A 492 18.19 6.09 -12.12
N ARG A 493 18.76 5.17 -12.90
CA ARG A 493 18.10 3.90 -13.21
C ARG A 493 17.96 3.04 -11.97
N ALA A 494 19.04 2.79 -11.22
CA ALA A 494 18.96 1.92 -10.05
C ALA A 494 18.09 2.54 -8.95
N MET A 495 18.21 3.86 -8.76
CA MET A 495 17.40 4.58 -7.77
C MET A 495 15.91 4.56 -8.09
N ALA A 496 15.53 4.81 -9.35
CA ALA A 496 14.13 4.75 -9.78
C ALA A 496 13.54 3.35 -9.59
N ARG A 497 14.31 2.29 -9.86
CA ARG A 497 13.90 0.90 -9.58
C ARG A 497 13.61 0.70 -8.09
N THR A 498 14.53 1.11 -7.24
CA THR A 498 14.42 0.92 -5.78
C THR A 498 13.30 1.74 -5.15
N LEU A 499 13.06 2.96 -5.64
CA LEU A 499 11.93 3.79 -5.20
C LEU A 499 10.59 3.21 -5.69
N LEU A 500 10.49 2.84 -6.97
CA LEU A 500 9.26 2.27 -7.53
C LEU A 500 8.94 0.92 -6.91
N SER A 501 9.94 0.09 -6.60
CA SER A 501 9.70 -1.19 -5.95
C SER A 501 9.08 -1.02 -4.57
N TYR A 502 9.49 -0.01 -3.80
CA TYR A 502 8.85 0.33 -2.54
C TYR A 502 7.39 0.74 -2.76
N PHE A 503 7.12 1.71 -3.64
CA PHE A 503 5.76 2.20 -3.80
C PHE A 503 4.82 1.15 -4.41
N MET A 504 5.30 0.32 -5.33
CA MET A 504 4.48 -0.67 -6.02
C MET A 504 4.46 -2.05 -5.32
N ASP A 505 5.09 -2.19 -4.13
CA ASP A 505 5.22 -3.46 -3.40
C ASP A 505 5.83 -4.57 -4.29
N ILE A 506 6.79 -4.20 -5.14
CA ILE A 506 7.53 -5.15 -5.99
C ILE A 506 8.61 -5.81 -5.13
N PRO A 507 8.70 -7.16 -5.09
CA PRO A 507 9.73 -7.85 -4.34
C PRO A 507 11.14 -7.41 -4.75
N THR A 508 12.04 -7.31 -3.77
CA THR A 508 13.42 -6.87 -3.96
C THR A 508 14.20 -7.77 -4.93
N THR A 509 13.83 -9.05 -5.05
CA THR A 509 14.40 -10.00 -6.01
C THR A 509 14.13 -9.63 -7.46
N HIS A 510 13.00 -8.98 -7.78
CA HIS A 510 12.64 -8.56 -9.13
C HIS A 510 13.02 -7.10 -9.44
N MET A 511 13.34 -6.32 -8.39
CA MET A 511 13.67 -4.90 -8.51
C MET A 511 14.79 -4.60 -9.53
N PRO A 512 15.93 -5.32 -9.56
CA PRO A 512 17.03 -4.98 -10.47
C PRO A 512 16.69 -5.16 -11.96
N ASP A 513 15.63 -5.92 -12.26
CA ASP A 513 15.25 -6.31 -13.63
C ASP A 513 14.14 -5.47 -14.22
N MET A 514 13.53 -4.59 -13.41
CA MET A 514 12.58 -3.59 -13.87
C MET A 514 13.13 -2.79 -15.05
N GLU A 515 12.38 -2.76 -16.15
CA GLU A 515 12.71 -1.94 -17.30
C GLU A 515 12.19 -0.52 -17.06
N LEU A 516 13.12 0.42 -16.84
CA LEU A 516 12.80 1.84 -16.67
C LEU A 516 13.54 2.68 -17.72
N PRO A 517 12.96 2.88 -18.91
CA PRO A 517 13.58 3.64 -19.99
C PRO A 517 13.88 5.10 -19.59
N LEU A 518 14.72 5.76 -20.39
CA LEU A 518 14.87 7.22 -20.30
C LEU A 518 13.58 7.90 -20.73
N HIS A 519 13.43 9.16 -20.34
CA HIS A 519 12.34 10.04 -20.78
C HIS A 519 10.92 9.54 -20.47
N HIS A 520 10.79 8.81 -19.36
CA HIS A 520 9.50 8.41 -18.80
C HIS A 520 9.30 9.05 -17.42
N VAL A 521 8.06 9.41 -17.10
CA VAL A 521 7.65 9.89 -15.79
C VAL A 521 6.69 8.90 -15.17
N TYR A 522 6.97 8.46 -13.95
CA TYR A 522 6.18 7.50 -13.19
C TYR A 522 5.50 8.24 -12.04
N ALA A 523 4.18 8.44 -12.09
CA ALA A 523 3.43 9.05 -10.99
C ALA A 523 2.86 7.98 -10.07
N CYS A 524 3.40 7.91 -8.86
CA CYS A 524 2.86 7.08 -7.80
C CYS A 524 1.85 7.89 -6.98
N GLU A 525 0.59 7.48 -6.97
CA GLU A 525 -0.46 8.06 -6.13
C GLU A 525 -0.73 7.13 -4.94
N PRO A 526 -0.34 7.48 -3.70
CA PRO A 526 -0.64 6.66 -2.55
C PRO A 526 -2.14 6.64 -2.24
N ARG A 527 -2.78 5.48 -2.33
CA ARG A 527 -4.21 5.30 -2.00
C ARG A 527 -4.41 4.29 -0.87
N PRO A 528 -5.60 4.27 -0.20
CA PRO A 528 -5.85 3.38 0.93
C PRO A 528 -5.69 1.87 0.67
N PHE A 529 -5.81 1.42 -0.57
CA PHE A 529 -5.78 -0.02 -0.93
C PHE A 529 -4.55 -0.46 -1.72
N GLY A 530 -3.61 0.44 -1.96
CA GLY A 530 -2.47 0.23 -2.83
C GLY A 530 -2.07 1.58 -3.44
N ASN A 531 -0.91 1.63 -4.09
CA ASN A 531 -0.52 2.83 -4.82
C ASN A 531 -0.95 2.66 -6.27
N PHE A 532 -1.49 3.72 -6.85
CA PHE A 532 -1.80 3.75 -8.29
C PHE A 532 -0.58 4.27 -9.05
N LEU A 533 -0.33 3.73 -10.23
CA LEU A 533 0.76 4.13 -11.09
C LEU A 533 0.22 4.59 -12.43
N ARG A 534 0.58 5.82 -12.81
CA ARG A 534 0.45 6.32 -14.18
C ARG A 534 1.84 6.54 -14.75
N VAL A 535 1.98 6.27 -16.04
CA VAL A 535 3.26 6.41 -16.74
C VAL A 535 3.07 7.30 -17.94
N TRP A 536 3.97 8.24 -18.13
CA TRP A 536 4.02 9.06 -19.33
C TRP A 536 5.36 8.90 -20.02
N ARG A 537 5.33 8.88 -21.34
CA ARG A 537 6.50 8.85 -22.22
C ARG A 537 6.62 10.20 -22.91
N TYR A 538 7.84 10.74 -22.94
CA TYR A 538 8.13 11.92 -23.75
C TYR A 538 8.16 11.54 -25.24
N ASP A 539 7.47 12.33 -26.05
CA ASP A 539 7.52 12.28 -27.51
C ASP A 539 8.18 13.56 -28.05
N PRO A 540 9.40 13.44 -28.62
CA PRO A 540 10.12 14.57 -29.22
C PRO A 540 9.38 15.25 -30.37
N LEU A 541 8.44 14.57 -31.05
CA LEU A 541 7.72 15.14 -32.20
C LEU A 541 6.72 16.21 -31.77
N ILE A 542 6.09 16.03 -30.62
CA ILE A 542 5.14 16.99 -30.04
C ILE A 542 5.77 17.84 -28.93
N ASP A 543 7.03 17.55 -28.56
CA ASP A 543 7.77 18.16 -27.45
C ASP A 543 6.96 18.15 -26.13
N ASP A 544 6.30 17.01 -25.89
CA ASP A 544 5.41 16.79 -24.76
C ASP A 544 5.29 15.29 -24.41
N PHE A 545 4.42 14.97 -23.46
CA PHE A 545 4.25 13.65 -22.90
C PHE A 545 2.90 13.04 -23.27
N GLU A 546 2.92 11.74 -23.57
CA GLU A 546 1.72 10.92 -23.75
C GLU A 546 1.61 9.89 -22.63
N GLU A 547 0.39 9.63 -22.15
CA GLU A 547 0.14 8.58 -21.16
C GLU A 547 0.26 7.22 -21.85
N VAL A 548 1.01 6.31 -21.24
CA VAL A 548 1.22 4.96 -21.74
C VAL A 548 0.73 3.95 -20.70
N ASP A 549 0.30 2.78 -21.18
CA ASP A 549 -0.19 1.73 -20.29
C ASP A 549 0.93 1.27 -19.34
N SER A 550 0.72 1.49 -18.04
CA SER A 550 1.64 1.10 -16.97
C SER A 550 1.97 -0.40 -16.96
N SER A 551 1.04 -1.25 -17.41
CA SER A 551 1.22 -2.71 -17.43
C SER A 551 2.26 -3.14 -18.48
N SER A 552 2.29 -2.43 -19.61
CA SER A 552 3.25 -2.65 -20.69
C SER A 552 4.68 -2.23 -20.32
N VAL A 553 4.84 -1.24 -19.44
CA VAL A 553 6.15 -0.65 -19.09
C VAL A 553 6.84 -1.43 -17.97
N LEU A 554 6.12 -1.78 -16.90
CA LEU A 554 6.76 -2.48 -15.78
C LEU A 554 7.02 -3.96 -16.05
N LYS A 555 6.37 -4.58 -17.05
CA LYS A 555 6.47 -6.03 -17.39
C LYS A 555 6.40 -6.99 -16.19
N ILE A 556 5.89 -6.52 -15.05
CA ILE A 556 5.81 -7.29 -13.82
C ILE A 556 4.40 -7.84 -13.73
N ARG A 557 4.27 -9.16 -13.95
CA ARG A 557 3.03 -9.89 -13.67
C ARG A 557 2.90 -10.13 -12.17
N TYR A 558 2.12 -9.30 -11.48
CA TYR A 558 1.63 -9.55 -10.11
C TYR A 558 0.12 -9.27 -10.04
N PRO A 559 -0.62 -9.85 -9.07
CA PRO A 559 -2.09 -9.91 -9.11
C PRO A 559 -2.70 -8.51 -9.14
N LYS A 560 -3.36 -8.22 -10.28
CA LYS A 560 -4.26 -7.10 -10.58
C LYS A 560 -4.00 -5.80 -9.82
N VAL A 561 -3.20 -4.92 -10.42
CA VAL A 561 -3.35 -3.47 -10.26
C VAL A 561 -4.81 -3.13 -10.57
N LEU A 562 -5.50 -2.44 -9.65
CA LEU A 562 -6.86 -1.97 -9.89
C LEU A 562 -6.81 -0.85 -10.93
N ILE A 563 -7.10 -1.19 -12.19
CA ILE A 563 -7.34 -0.24 -13.28
C ILE A 563 -8.82 0.19 -13.19
N PRO A 564 -9.14 1.49 -13.12
CA PRO A 564 -10.53 1.93 -13.21
C PRO A 564 -11.05 1.69 -14.64
N GLY A 565 -12.09 0.86 -14.79
CA GLY A 565 -12.94 0.87 -16.00
C GLY A 565 -12.93 -0.34 -16.93
N GLU A 566 -12.16 -1.41 -16.68
CA GLU A 566 -12.23 -2.61 -17.54
C GLU A 566 -13.11 -3.71 -16.95
N ALA A 567 -14.20 -4.03 -17.66
CA ALA A 567 -15.01 -5.21 -17.43
C ALA A 567 -14.17 -6.48 -17.68
N THR A 568 -14.25 -7.41 -16.76
CA THR A 568 -13.49 -8.66 -16.73
C THR A 568 -13.78 -9.57 -17.93
N THR A 569 -12.75 -9.94 -18.69
CA THR A 569 -12.75 -11.17 -19.49
C THR A 569 -11.43 -11.91 -19.29
N THR A 570 -11.54 -13.15 -18.81
CA THR A 570 -10.44 -14.06 -18.47
C THR A 570 -9.87 -14.72 -19.71
N LEU A 571 -8.57 -14.58 -19.96
CA LEU A 571 -7.81 -15.50 -20.82
C LEU A 571 -6.56 -15.99 -20.06
N LEU A 572 -6.50 -17.30 -19.85
CA LEU A 572 -5.35 -18.02 -19.30
C LEU A 572 -4.23 -18.11 -20.36
N PRO A 573 -2.94 -18.10 -19.96
CA PRO A 573 -1.82 -18.17 -20.89
C PRO A 573 -1.54 -19.61 -21.39
N SER A 574 -1.17 -19.73 -22.67
CA SER A 574 -0.55 -20.92 -23.28
C SER A 574 0.94 -21.03 -22.90
N PRO A 575 1.52 -22.24 -22.78
CA PRO A 575 2.93 -22.44 -22.48
C PRO A 575 3.84 -22.00 -23.64
N ALA A 576 5.06 -21.60 -23.29
CA ALA A 576 6.12 -21.18 -24.19
C ALA A 576 6.58 -22.31 -25.14
N GLU A 577 6.76 -21.98 -26.42
CA GLU A 577 7.58 -22.79 -27.33
C GLU A 577 8.98 -22.20 -27.46
N THR A 578 9.92 -23.02 -27.05
CA THR A 578 11.36 -22.88 -27.26
C THR A 578 11.67 -23.51 -28.61
N THR A 579 12.13 -22.73 -29.59
CA THR A 579 12.85 -23.30 -30.74
C THR A 579 14.00 -22.40 -31.15
N TYR A 580 15.20 -22.86 -30.78
CA TYR A 580 16.41 -22.67 -31.56
C TYR A 580 16.17 -23.13 -33.01
N SER A 581 16.58 -22.33 -33.99
CA SER A 581 16.87 -22.83 -35.33
C SER A 581 18.05 -22.06 -35.92
N ASN A 582 19.20 -22.72 -35.88
CA ASN A 582 20.27 -22.52 -36.87
C ASN A 582 19.73 -22.88 -38.27
N LYS A 583 19.94 -22.02 -39.27
CA LYS A 583 20.62 -22.36 -40.53
C LYS A 583 20.56 -21.21 -41.56
N HIS A 584 21.77 -20.95 -42.08
CA HIS A 584 22.17 -20.16 -43.25
C HIS A 584 22.21 -18.64 -43.14
#